data_AF-A0A5K1B5V6-F1
#
_entry.id   AF-A0A5K1B5V6-F1
#
_cell.length_a   1.000
_cell.length_b   1.000
_cell.length_c   1.000
_cell.angle_alpha   90.00
_cell.angle_beta   90.00
_cell.angle_gamma   90.00
#
_symmetry.space_group_name_H-M   'P 1'
#
loop_
_entity.id
_entity.type
_entity.pdbx_description
1 polymer ?
#
loop_
_entity_poly.entity_id
_entity_poly.type
_entity_poly.pdbx_seq_one_letter_code
_entity_poly.pdbx_strand_id
1 'polypeptide(L)'
;VGEVGELSEIFQWKGEVPKGLPDWKAEEKEHLGEELSDVLLYLVRLADICGVDLGSAALRKLQLNAIKYPVKLCKGSSAKHTSYNSGSTGNQ
;
A
#
# COMPACT_ATOMS: atom_id res chain seq x y z
N VAL A 1 -3.25 -12.63 9.88
CA VAL A 1 -4.23 -12.25 8.83
C VAL A 1 -5.47 -11.59 9.44
N GLY A 2 -5.82 -11.88 10.71
CA GLY A 2 -6.96 -11.27 11.43
C GLY A 2 -7.05 -9.75 11.30
N GLU A 3 -6.04 -9.00 11.74
CA GLU A 3 -6.04 -7.52 11.74
C GLU A 3 -6.36 -6.89 10.36
N VAL A 4 -5.89 -7.49 9.27
CA VAL A 4 -6.18 -6.98 7.91
C VAL A 4 -7.64 -7.25 7.53
N GLY A 5 -8.22 -8.34 8.04
CA GLY A 5 -9.63 -8.64 7.92
C GLY A 5 -10.48 -7.63 8.68
N GLU A 6 -10.18 -7.40 9.96
CA GLU A 6 -10.87 -6.44 10.82
C GLU A 6 -10.79 -5.02 10.24
N LEU A 7 -9.62 -4.59 9.79
CA LEU A 7 -9.45 -3.34 9.03
C LEU A 7 -10.33 -3.29 7.77
N SER A 8 -10.48 -4.40 7.05
CA SER A 8 -11.30 -4.46 5.83
C SER A 8 -12.80 -4.37 6.14
N GLU A 9 -13.24 -4.93 7.27
CA GLU A 9 -14.64 -4.91 7.71
C GLU A 9 -15.14 -3.48 7.93
N ILE A 10 -14.28 -2.57 8.43
CA ILE A 10 -14.59 -1.15 8.59
C ILE A 10 -15.10 -0.50 7.29
N PHE A 11 -14.56 -0.92 6.14
CA PHE A 11 -14.86 -0.32 4.84
C PHE A 11 -15.92 -1.07 4.03
N GLN A 12 -16.30 -2.29 4.43
CA GLN A 12 -17.09 -3.21 3.61
C GLN A 12 -18.40 -2.61 3.08
N TRP A 13 -19.02 -1.69 3.81
CA TRP A 13 -20.29 -1.06 3.47
C TRP A 13 -20.23 0.46 3.29
N LYS A 14 -19.03 1.05 3.26
CA LYS A 14 -18.83 2.52 3.24
C LYS A 14 -18.82 3.13 1.83
N GLY A 15 -18.82 2.33 0.76
CA GLY A 15 -18.77 2.84 -0.62
C GLY A 15 -17.48 3.63 -0.91
N GLU A 16 -17.57 4.69 -1.70
CA GLU A 16 -16.43 5.60 -1.91
C GLU A 16 -16.19 6.45 -0.68
N VAL A 17 -14.99 6.31 -0.09
CA VAL A 17 -14.61 7.04 1.12
C VAL A 17 -13.72 8.24 0.75
N PRO A 18 -14.16 9.48 1.01
CA PRO A 18 -13.36 10.65 0.71
C PRO A 18 -12.14 10.79 1.63
N LYS A 19 -11.08 11.39 1.10
CA LYS A 19 -9.85 11.66 1.86
C LYS A 19 -10.17 12.50 3.11
N GLY A 20 -9.60 12.11 4.25
CA GLY A 20 -9.75 12.85 5.51
C GLY A 20 -11.00 12.48 6.30
N LEU A 21 -11.86 11.60 5.77
CA LEU A 21 -13.00 11.02 6.49
C LEU A 21 -13.91 12.08 7.15
N PRO A 22 -14.36 13.13 6.41
CA PRO A 22 -15.14 14.22 6.98
C PRO A 22 -16.43 13.76 7.67
N ASP A 23 -17.10 12.74 7.13
CA ASP A 23 -18.39 12.25 7.61
C ASP A 23 -18.28 11.17 8.70
N TRP A 24 -17.07 10.86 9.14
CA TRP A 24 -16.83 9.84 10.17
C TRP A 24 -16.84 10.44 11.55
N LYS A 25 -17.45 9.73 12.49
CA LYS A 25 -17.43 10.08 13.91
C LYS A 25 -16.03 9.89 14.50
N ALA A 26 -15.78 10.52 15.65
CA ALA A 26 -14.50 10.44 16.31
C ALA A 26 -14.14 8.98 16.67
N GLU A 27 -15.12 8.23 17.16
CA GLU A 27 -14.95 6.83 17.59
C GLU A 27 -14.65 5.92 16.39
N GLU A 28 -15.23 6.19 15.21
CA GLU A 28 -14.93 5.43 13.98
C GLU A 28 -13.50 5.69 13.51
N LYS A 29 -12.98 6.90 13.68
CA LYS A 29 -11.59 7.25 13.33
C LYS A 29 -10.59 6.67 14.32
N GLU A 30 -10.96 6.62 15.60
CA GLU A 30 -10.17 5.99 16.64
C GLU A 30 -10.05 4.48 16.36
N HIS A 31 -11.18 3.80 16.15
CA HIS A 31 -11.19 2.38 15.81
C HIS A 31 -10.40 2.07 14.52
N LEU A 32 -10.54 2.88 13.47
CA LEU A 32 -9.69 2.76 12.28
C LEU A 32 -8.19 2.89 12.61
N GLY A 33 -7.85 3.79 13.52
CA GLY A 33 -6.48 3.98 13.99
C GLY A 33 -5.94 2.77 14.74
N GLU A 34 -6.78 2.12 15.55
CA GLU A 34 -6.44 0.88 16.27
C GLU A 34 -6.12 -0.25 15.28
N GLU A 35 -7.03 -0.55 14.34
CA GLU A 35 -6.84 -1.62 13.35
C GLU A 35 -5.61 -1.38 12.45
N LEU A 36 -5.37 -0.13 12.04
CA LEU A 36 -4.16 0.24 11.30
C LEU A 36 -2.89 0.01 12.13
N SER A 37 -2.96 0.29 13.43
CA SER A 37 -1.85 0.10 14.36
C SER A 37 -1.57 -1.38 14.57
N ASP A 38 -2.60 -2.21 14.71
CA ASP A 38 -2.45 -3.65 14.90
C ASP A 38 -1.79 -4.30 13.69
N VAL A 39 -2.22 -3.94 12.47
CA VAL A 39 -1.54 -4.37 11.23
C VAL A 39 -0.06 -3.96 11.23
N LEU A 40 0.25 -2.72 11.59
CA LEU A 40 1.62 -2.20 11.62
C LEU A 40 2.48 -2.95 12.65
N LEU A 41 1.98 -3.11 13.88
CA LEU A 41 2.70 -3.76 14.97
C LEU A 41 2.97 -5.23 14.65
N TYR A 42 1.98 -5.93 14.09
CA TYR A 42 2.18 -7.30 13.63
C TYR A 42 3.23 -7.39 12.53
N LEU A 43 3.22 -6.46 11.57
CA LEU A 43 4.19 -6.44 10.48
C LEU A 43 5.62 -6.17 10.98
N VAL A 44 5.79 -5.21 11.90
CA VAL A 44 7.09 -4.92 12.53
C VAL A 44 7.59 -6.14 13.29
N ARG A 45 6.72 -6.78 14.08
CA ARG A 45 7.09 -7.98 14.83
C ARG A 45 7.46 -9.15 13.92
N LEU A 46 6.72 -9.34 12.83
CA LEU A 46 7.02 -10.37 11.84
C LEU A 46 8.38 -10.11 11.17
N ALA A 47 8.68 -8.87 10.82
CA ALA A 47 9.95 -8.51 10.21
C ALA A 47 11.13 -8.80 11.16
N ASP A 48 11.00 -8.46 12.44
CA ASP A 48 11.97 -8.78 13.49
C ASP A 48 12.22 -10.29 13.59
N ILE A 49 11.16 -11.10 13.71
CA ILE A 49 11.25 -12.57 13.78
C ILE A 49 11.90 -13.15 12.51
N CYS A 50 11.60 -12.60 11.34
CA CYS A 50 12.16 -13.06 10.08
C CYS A 50 13.57 -12.50 9.78
N GLY A 51 14.13 -11.65 10.64
CA GLY A 51 15.44 -11.01 10.40
C GLY A 51 15.43 -10.06 9.19
N VAL A 52 14.29 -9.46 8.87
CA VAL A 52 14.13 -8.52 7.77
C VAL A 52 14.25 -7.10 8.30
N ASP A 53 15.21 -6.33 7.78
CA ASP A 53 15.20 -4.87 7.94
C ASP A 53 14.05 -4.28 7.11
N LEU A 54 12.91 -4.10 7.76
CA LEU A 54 11.69 -3.59 7.15
C LEU A 54 11.87 -2.17 6.61
N GLY A 55 12.66 -1.33 7.28
CA GLY A 55 12.91 0.05 6.87
C GLY A 55 13.67 0.10 5.55
N SER A 56 14.79 -0.62 5.46
CA SER A 56 15.56 -0.74 4.22
C SER A 56 14.76 -1.41 3.09
N ALA A 57 13.96 -2.43 3.42
CA ALA A 57 13.09 -3.09 2.45
C ALA A 57 12.03 -2.14 1.88
N ALA A 58 11.42 -1.30 2.72
CA ALA A 58 10.43 -0.30 2.30
C ALA A 58 11.05 0.78 1.40
N LEU A 59 12.23 1.31 1.77
CA LEU A 59 12.95 2.30 0.95
C LEU A 59 13.32 1.75 -0.43
N ARG A 60 13.87 0.53 -0.48
CA ARG A 60 14.15 -0.16 -1.75
C ARG A 60 12.88 -0.34 -2.59
N LYS A 61 11.75 -0.68 -1.95
CA LYS A 61 10.47 -0.84 -2.64
C LYS A 61 9.95 0.47 -3.23
N LEU A 62 10.13 1.60 -2.53
CA LEU A 62 9.78 2.93 -3.04
C LEU A 62 10.59 3.28 -4.29
N GLN A 63 11.91 3.03 -4.28
CA GLN A 63 12.77 3.25 -5.45
C GLN A 63 12.33 2.42 -6.66
N LEU A 64 12.04 1.13 -6.45
CA LEU A 64 11.52 0.25 -7.50
C LEU A 64 10.16 0.72 -8.02
N ASN A 65 9.28 1.22 -7.14
CA ASN A 65 7.98 1.75 -7.55
C ASN A 65 8.13 3.03 -8.38
N ALA A 66 9.11 3.90 -8.08
CA ALA A 66 9.39 5.10 -8.87
C ALA A 66 9.85 4.79 -10.30
N ILE A 67 10.64 3.73 -10.48
CA ILE A 67 11.04 3.21 -11.80
C ILE A 67 9.83 2.62 -12.52
N LYS A 68 9.02 1.83 -11.81
CA LYS A 68 7.84 1.16 -12.38
C LYS A 68 6.71 2.12 -12.75
N TYR A 69 6.55 3.23 -12.02
CA TYR A 69 5.50 4.22 -12.23
C TYR A 69 6.09 5.64 -12.33
N PRO A 70 6.71 6.00 -13.46
CA PRO A 70 7.29 7.32 -13.65
C PRO A 70 6.23 8.43 -13.58
N VAL A 71 6.49 9.50 -12.83
CA VAL A 71 5.56 10.63 -12.63
C VAL A 71 5.09 11.24 -13.96
N LYS A 72 5.94 11.25 -14.99
CA LYS A 72 5.59 11.76 -16.34
C LYS A 72 4.52 10.93 -17.06
N LEU A 73 4.37 9.66 -16.69
CA LEU A 73 3.39 8.72 -17.26
C LEU A 73 2.16 8.54 -16.35
N CYS A 74 2.23 8.98 -15.08
CA CYS A 74 1.21 8.74 -14.07
C CYS A 74 0.53 10.02 -13.54
N LYS A 75 0.75 11.19 -14.18
CA LYS A 75 -0.03 12.40 -13.87
C LYS A 75 -1.51 12.17 -14.24
N GLY A 76 -2.33 11.87 -13.25
CA GLY A 76 -3.78 11.91 -13.34
C GLY A 76 -4.51 10.59 -13.63
N SER A 77 -3.85 9.43 -13.60
CA SER A 77 -4.56 8.15 -13.75
C SER A 77 -3.89 7.02 -12.96
N SER A 78 -4.70 6.28 -12.19
CA SER A 78 -4.32 5.03 -11.51
C SER A 78 -4.24 3.84 -12.48
N ALA A 79 -4.41 4.07 -13.78
CA ALA A 79 -4.33 3.04 -14.80
C ALA A 79 -2.93 2.41 -14.83
N LYS A 80 -2.83 1.17 -14.35
CA LYS A 80 -1.68 0.30 -14.59
C LYS A 80 -1.56 0.10 -16.10
N HIS A 81 -0.59 0.75 -16.74
CA HIS A 81 -0.32 0.48 -18.15
C HIS A 81 0.34 -0.91 -18.27
N THR A 82 -0.41 -1.84 -18.82
CA THR A 82 0.01 -3.20 -19.17
C THR A 82 1.05 -3.15 -20.29
N SER A 83 1.91 -4.18 -20.34
CA SER A 83 2.93 -4.55 -21.33
C SER A 83 4.32 -3.90 -21.20
N TYR A 84 5.17 -4.56 -20.40
CA TYR A 84 6.60 -4.64 -20.67
C TYR A 84 6.77 -5.67 -21.81
N ASN A 85 7.33 -5.25 -22.94
CA ASN A 85 8.01 -6.20 -23.83
C ASN A 85 9.42 -5.68 -24.07
N SER A 86 10.33 -6.08 -23.20
CA SER A 86 11.77 -6.01 -23.44
C SER A 86 12.15 -7.19 -24.35
N GLY A 87 12.41 -6.89 -25.61
CA GLY A 87 12.92 -7.83 -26.60
C GLY A 87 13.97 -7.15 -27.47
N SER A 88 15.07 -6.74 -26.85
CA SER A 88 16.33 -6.48 -27.55
C SER A 88 16.84 -7.79 -28.15
N THR A 89 16.84 -7.90 -29.47
CA THR A 89 17.65 -8.87 -30.20
C THR A 89 18.45 -8.10 -31.24
N GLY A 90 19.78 -8.18 -31.13
CA GLY A 90 20.72 -7.52 -32.03
C GLY A 90 20.86 -8.18 -33.40
N ASN A 91 21.85 -7.68 -34.15
CA ASN A 91 22.23 -7.93 -35.55
C ASN A 91 21.31 -7.21 -36.56
N GLN A 92 21.77 -6.33 -37.46
CA GLN A 92 23.07 -6.09 -38.10
C GLN A 92 23.32 -4.59 -38.27
#